data_AF-A0A7J0CKB3-F1
#
_entry.id   AF-A0A7J0CKB3-F1
#
_cell.length_a   1.000
_cell.length_b   1.000
_cell.length_c   1.000
_cell.angle_alpha   90.00
_cell.angle_beta   90.00
_cell.angle_gamma   90.00
#
_symmetry.space_group_name_H-M   'P 1'
#
loop_
_entity.id
_entity.type
_entity.pdbx_description
1 polymer ?
#
loop_
_entity_poly.entity_id
_entity_poly.type
_entity_poly.pdbx_seq_one_letter_code
_entity_poly.pdbx_strand_id
1 'polypeptide(L)'
;MKLFGIGAAGVLAGLLIEERVVDGVLTGVVIAGTAHLVNLVDVGPGVAVGSVVLLGASGLPGAFGPMAAAAVLAPADLGERAMLGDTGAHGLGAALGVALARRCGRPGGRFVGSLAGRTGRVALAAGLVAAAANGERISSVARRASGVLRRAAGVAGASGR
;
A
#
# COMPACT_ATOMS: atom_id res chain seq x y z
N MET A 1 -12.15 9.46 13.55
CA MET A 1 -11.01 10.29 14.01
C MET A 1 -9.66 9.91 13.41
N LYS A 2 -9.33 8.62 13.22
CA LYS A 2 -8.04 8.19 12.63
C LYS A 2 -7.83 8.63 11.16
N LEU A 3 -8.84 8.46 10.29
CA LEU A 3 -8.76 8.85 8.87
C LEU A 3 -8.44 10.33 8.65
N PHE A 4 -8.91 11.21 9.54
CA PHE A 4 -8.68 12.65 9.39
C PHE A 4 -7.20 13.01 9.61
N GLY A 5 -6.55 12.38 10.60
CA GLY A 5 -5.13 12.57 10.88
C GLY A 5 -4.23 12.06 9.76
N ILE A 6 -4.52 10.86 9.23
CA ILE A 6 -3.76 10.27 8.11
C ILE A 6 -4.02 11.06 6.81
N GLY A 7 -5.25 11.49 6.57
CA GLY A 7 -5.61 12.36 5.46
C GLY A 7 -4.85 13.69 5.49
N ALA A 8 -4.85 14.37 6.64
CA ALA A 8 -4.13 15.62 6.82
C ALA A 8 -2.61 15.44 6.65
N ALA A 9 -2.03 14.42 7.28
CA ALA A 9 -0.60 14.11 7.14
C ALA A 9 -0.21 13.77 5.70
N GLY A 10 -1.06 13.00 4.99
CA GLY A 10 -0.85 12.69 3.58
C GLY A 10 -0.86 13.94 2.71
N VAL A 11 -1.86 14.81 2.85
CA VAL A 11 -1.94 16.09 2.12
C VAL A 11 -0.73 16.97 2.41
N LEU A 12 -0.34 17.12 3.68
CA LEU A 12 0.86 17.88 4.04
C LEU A 12 2.12 17.30 3.38
N ALA A 13 2.31 15.98 3.42
CA ALA A 13 3.44 15.33 2.76
C ALA A 13 3.43 15.58 1.24
N GLY A 14 2.26 15.48 0.60
CA GLY A 14 2.13 15.75 -0.83
C GLY A 14 2.46 17.20 -1.21
N LEU A 15 2.01 18.18 -0.41
CA LEU A 15 2.34 19.59 -0.59
C LEU A 15 3.83 19.90 -0.36
N LEU A 16 4.53 19.09 0.43
CA LEU A 16 5.99 19.19 0.59
C LEU A 16 6.78 18.53 -0.54
N ILE A 17 6.17 17.58 -1.26
CA ILE A 17 6.82 16.83 -2.36
C ILE A 17 6.67 17.56 -3.70
N GLU A 18 5.55 18.24 -3.92
CA GLU A 18 5.19 18.82 -5.22
C GLU A 18 5.13 20.35 -5.15
N GLU A 19 5.66 21.04 -6.16
CA GLU A 19 5.64 22.52 -6.21
C GLU A 19 4.22 23.09 -6.44
N ARG A 20 3.39 22.36 -7.20
CA ARG A 20 2.03 22.80 -7.53
C ARG A 20 1.06 22.25 -6.51
N VAL A 21 0.28 23.12 -5.88
CA VAL A 21 -0.71 22.77 -4.86
C VAL A 21 -1.64 21.63 -5.30
N VAL A 22 -2.16 21.68 -6.53
CA VAL A 22 -3.07 20.63 -7.05
C VAL A 22 -2.36 19.27 -7.12
N ASP A 23 -1.12 19.25 -7.58
CA ASP A 23 -0.35 18.00 -7.68
C ASP A 23 0.03 17.51 -6.27
N GLY A 24 0.31 18.42 -5.33
CA GLY A 24 0.56 18.09 -3.93
C GLY A 24 -0.66 17.50 -3.22
N VAL A 25 -1.86 18.06 -3.43
CA VAL A 25 -3.11 17.48 -2.90
C VAL A 25 -3.35 16.09 -3.49
N LEU A 26 -3.19 15.91 -4.80
CA LEU A 26 -3.35 14.59 -5.44
C LEU A 26 -2.33 13.57 -4.91
N THR A 27 -1.06 13.96 -4.81
CA THR A 27 -0.02 13.12 -4.22
C THR A 27 -0.37 12.77 -2.77
N GLY A 28 -0.89 13.71 -2.00
CA GLY A 28 -1.32 13.46 -0.62
C GLY A 28 -2.51 12.52 -0.49
N VAL A 29 -3.50 12.61 -1.39
CA VAL A 29 -4.61 11.64 -1.47
C VAL A 29 -4.09 10.25 -1.82
N VAL A 30 -3.10 10.13 -2.72
CA VAL A 30 -2.47 8.84 -3.03
C VAL A 30 -1.74 8.28 -1.80
N ILE A 31 -1.01 9.11 -1.06
CA ILE A 31 -0.29 8.69 0.16
C ILE A 31 -1.29 8.21 1.23
N ALA A 32 -2.27 9.03 1.57
CA ALA A 32 -3.28 8.71 2.59
C ALA A 32 -4.15 7.52 2.18
N GLY A 33 -4.57 7.47 0.91
CA GLY A 33 -5.36 6.37 0.36
C GLY A 33 -4.61 5.05 0.37
N THR A 34 -3.31 5.07 0.05
CA THR A 34 -2.46 3.86 0.09
C THR A 34 -2.21 3.41 1.53
N ALA A 35 -1.97 4.34 2.46
CA ALA A 35 -1.89 4.06 3.90
C ALA A 35 -3.16 3.36 4.41
N HIS A 36 -4.32 3.88 4.03
CA HIS A 36 -5.60 3.29 4.39
C HIS A 36 -5.83 1.93 3.71
N LEU A 37 -5.46 1.78 2.44
CA LEU A 37 -5.57 0.51 1.72
C LEU A 37 -4.73 -0.59 2.38
N VAL A 38 -3.47 -0.29 2.74
CA VAL A 38 -2.60 -1.26 3.43
C VAL A 38 -3.21 -1.66 4.78
N ASN A 39 -3.83 -0.72 5.50
CA ASN A 39 -4.59 -1.02 6.71
C ASN A 39 -5.83 -1.89 6.45
N LEU A 40 -6.52 -1.74 5.31
CA LEU A 40 -7.69 -2.56 4.95
C LEU A 40 -7.32 -3.99 4.57
N VAL A 41 -6.11 -4.22 4.02
CA VAL A 41 -5.62 -5.56 3.67
C VAL A 41 -4.83 -6.22 4.80
N ASP A 42 -4.48 -5.47 5.86
CA ASP A 42 -4.02 -6.00 7.13
C ASP A 42 -5.21 -6.64 7.86
N VAL A 43 -5.58 -7.86 7.44
CA VAL A 43 -6.71 -8.65 7.99
C VAL A 43 -6.27 -10.05 8.43
N GLY A 44 -4.98 -10.33 8.31
CA GLY A 44 -4.39 -11.62 8.60
C GLY A 44 -2.91 -11.64 8.24
N PRO A 45 -2.16 -12.61 8.81
CA PRO A 45 -0.72 -12.66 8.73
C PRO A 45 -0.23 -12.71 7.29
N GLY A 46 0.78 -11.88 6.98
CA GLY A 46 1.49 -11.87 5.70
C GLY A 46 0.84 -11.11 4.57
N VAL A 47 -0.44 -10.71 4.67
CA VAL A 47 -1.16 -10.13 3.52
C VAL A 47 -0.70 -8.71 3.22
N ALA A 48 -0.62 -7.86 4.25
CA ALA A 48 -0.19 -6.47 4.07
C ALA A 48 1.29 -6.39 3.65
N VAL A 49 2.18 -7.11 4.33
CA VAL A 49 3.59 -7.24 3.96
C VAL A 49 3.74 -7.77 2.54
N GLY A 50 3.05 -8.87 2.21
CA GLY A 50 3.09 -9.47 0.88
C GLY A 50 2.60 -8.52 -0.21
N SER A 51 1.55 -7.74 0.05
CA SER A 51 1.02 -6.75 -0.90
C SER A 51 2.05 -5.66 -1.21
N VAL A 52 2.76 -5.16 -0.20
CA VAL A 52 3.82 -4.15 -0.37
C VAL A 52 4.99 -4.72 -1.16
N VAL A 53 5.44 -5.94 -0.84
CA VAL A 53 6.55 -6.60 -1.53
C VAL A 53 6.21 -6.88 -2.99
N LEU A 54 5.00 -7.39 -3.29
CA LEU A 54 4.56 -7.67 -4.67
C LEU A 54 4.47 -6.39 -5.51
N LEU A 55 3.90 -5.32 -4.95
CA LEU A 55 3.83 -4.03 -5.64
C LEU A 55 5.21 -3.40 -5.83
N GLY A 56 6.13 -3.56 -4.87
CA GLY A 56 7.50 -3.09 -5.02
C GLY A 56 8.30 -3.88 -6.06
N ALA A 57 8.13 -5.20 -6.08
CA ALA A 57 8.79 -6.11 -7.02
C ALA A 57 8.36 -5.90 -8.48
N SER A 58 7.26 -5.19 -8.74
CA SER A 58 6.82 -4.82 -10.10
C SER A 58 7.72 -3.78 -10.78
N GLY A 59 8.86 -3.41 -10.19
CA GLY A 59 9.77 -2.38 -10.67
C GLY A 59 9.31 -0.96 -10.33
N LEU A 60 8.54 -0.78 -9.25
CA LEU A 60 8.07 0.52 -8.81
C LEU A 60 9.26 1.41 -8.34
N PRO A 61 9.52 2.56 -8.99
CA PRO A 61 10.63 3.41 -8.58
C PRO A 61 10.49 3.90 -7.15
N GLY A 62 11.54 3.77 -6.34
CA GLY A 62 11.53 4.17 -4.93
C GLY A 62 10.89 3.14 -3.99
N ALA A 63 10.48 1.96 -4.48
CA ALA A 63 9.86 0.93 -3.64
C ALA A 63 10.85 0.16 -2.76
N PHE A 64 12.17 0.35 -2.91
CA PHE A 64 13.16 -0.32 -2.06
C PHE A 64 12.94 -0.01 -0.56
N GLY A 65 12.66 1.25 -0.21
CA GLY A 65 12.36 1.65 1.17
C GLY A 65 11.17 0.90 1.79
N PRO A 66 9.96 0.97 1.20
CA PRO A 66 8.81 0.22 1.71
C PRO A 66 9.00 -1.30 1.66
N MET A 67 9.71 -1.85 0.66
CA MET A 67 10.04 -3.29 0.64
C MET A 67 10.98 -3.68 1.78
N ALA A 68 12.00 -2.87 2.07
CA ALA A 68 12.91 -3.11 3.19
C ALA A 68 12.18 -3.01 4.54
N ALA A 69 11.31 -2.01 4.70
CA ALA A 69 10.46 -1.90 5.89
C ALA A 69 9.53 -3.12 6.03
N ALA A 70 8.95 -3.58 4.92
CA ALA A 70 8.10 -4.78 4.90
C ALA A 70 8.90 -6.03 5.29
N ALA A 71 10.15 -6.17 4.81
CA ALA A 71 11.03 -7.27 5.17
C ALA A 71 11.41 -7.27 6.67
N VAL A 72 11.62 -6.10 7.27
CA VAL A 72 11.87 -5.96 8.72
C VAL A 72 10.65 -6.35 9.54
N LEU A 73 9.45 -6.02 9.06
CA LEU A 73 8.19 -6.31 9.74
C LEU A 73 7.68 -7.74 9.47
N ALA A 74 8.16 -8.40 8.41
CA ALA A 74 7.71 -9.72 7.98
C ALA A 74 7.80 -10.80 9.07
N PRO A 75 8.89 -10.92 9.87
CA PRO A 75 8.95 -11.95 10.91
C PRO A 75 7.89 -11.77 12.01
N ALA A 76 7.55 -10.52 12.34
CA ALA A 76 6.53 -10.20 13.33
C ALA A 76 5.12 -10.47 12.78
N ASP A 77 4.86 -10.08 11.53
CA ASP A 77 3.58 -10.24 10.83
C ASP A 77 3.27 -11.71 10.47
N LEU A 78 4.28 -12.46 10.01
CA LEU A 78 4.15 -13.88 9.62
C LEU A 78 4.15 -14.84 10.81
N GLY A 79 4.75 -14.45 11.94
CA GLY A 79 4.82 -15.28 13.15
C GLY A 79 3.51 -15.42 13.91
N GLU A 80 2.41 -14.89 13.37
CA GLU A 80 1.06 -14.86 13.96
C GLU A 80 0.98 -14.17 15.34
N ARG A 81 1.99 -13.38 15.72
CA ARG A 81 2.07 -12.76 17.06
C ARG A 81 1.27 -11.46 17.15
N ALA A 82 1.10 -10.76 16.03
CA ALA A 82 0.25 -9.58 15.89
C ALA A 82 0.04 -9.30 14.39
N MET A 83 -1.11 -8.72 14.03
CA MET A 83 -1.23 -7.97 12.78
C MET A 83 -0.26 -6.78 12.83
N LEU A 84 0.19 -6.25 11.68
CA LEU A 84 1.03 -5.03 11.65
C LEU A 84 0.47 -3.91 12.53
N GLY A 85 -0.87 -3.88 12.63
CA GLY A 85 -1.61 -2.93 13.44
C GLY A 85 -1.65 -1.58 12.75
N ASP A 86 -2.49 -0.69 13.28
CA ASP A 86 -2.78 0.58 12.60
C ASP A 86 -1.51 1.37 12.28
N THR A 87 -0.56 1.49 13.22
CA THR A 87 0.65 2.30 12.99
C THR A 87 1.57 1.68 11.94
N GLY A 88 1.80 0.36 12.01
CA GLY A 88 2.65 -0.34 11.06
C GLY A 88 2.07 -0.31 9.65
N ALA A 89 0.78 -0.61 9.52
CA ALA A 89 0.08 -0.65 8.24
C ALA A 89 -0.01 0.74 7.58
N HIS A 90 -0.37 1.78 8.34
CA HIS A 90 -0.42 3.14 7.79
C HIS A 90 0.98 3.64 7.43
N GLY A 91 2.01 3.37 8.24
CA GLY A 91 3.39 3.76 7.95
C GLY A 91 3.94 3.11 6.67
N LEU A 92 3.77 1.79 6.54
CA LEU A 92 4.14 1.05 5.34
C LEU A 92 3.39 1.52 4.09
N GLY A 93 2.07 1.69 4.22
CA GLY A 93 1.24 2.13 3.11
C GLY A 93 1.50 3.58 2.69
N ALA A 94 1.83 4.48 3.63
CA ALA A 94 2.26 5.83 3.30
C ALA A 94 3.58 5.83 2.51
N ALA A 95 4.56 5.04 2.93
CA ALA A 95 5.83 4.89 2.21
C ALA A 95 5.64 4.31 0.80
N LEU A 96 4.76 3.31 0.65
CA LEU A 96 4.37 2.77 -0.66
C LEU A 96 3.64 3.82 -1.52
N GLY A 97 2.74 4.61 -0.92
CA GLY A 97 2.01 5.68 -1.59
C GLY A 97 2.92 6.76 -2.17
N VAL A 98 4.01 7.10 -1.47
CA VAL A 98 5.05 8.00 -2.00
C VAL A 98 5.72 7.39 -3.25
N ALA A 99 6.08 6.11 -3.23
CA ALA A 99 6.67 5.44 -4.39
C ALA A 99 5.70 5.41 -5.59
N LEU A 100 4.41 5.15 -5.35
CA LEU A 100 3.35 5.19 -6.37
C LEU A 100 3.18 6.58 -6.97
N ALA A 101 3.14 7.64 -6.14
CA ALA A 101 3.03 9.01 -6.63
C ALA A 101 4.24 9.41 -7.49
N ARG A 102 5.45 9.02 -7.09
CA ARG A 102 6.69 9.27 -7.84
C ARG A 102 6.74 8.55 -9.18
N ARG A 103 6.11 7.37 -9.29
CA ARG A 103 5.96 6.66 -10.58
C ARG A 103 5.17 7.48 -11.59
N CYS A 104 4.10 8.15 -11.14
CA CYS A 104 3.29 8.99 -12.02
C CYS A 104 4.04 10.25 -12.48
N GLY A 105 4.96 10.81 -11.69
CA GLY A 105 5.67 12.04 -12.04
C GLY A 105 6.74 11.93 -13.14
N ARG A 106 7.10 10.73 -13.62
CA ARG A 106 8.18 10.54 -14.61
C ARG A 106 7.66 10.43 -16.05
N PRO A 107 8.13 11.28 -16.99
CA PRO A 107 7.96 11.03 -18.42
C PRO A 107 8.72 9.75 -18.82
N GLY A 108 8.08 8.84 -19.55
CA GLY A 108 8.77 7.70 -20.20
C GLY A 108 8.77 6.35 -19.46
N GLY A 109 7.98 6.17 -18.41
CA GLY A 109 7.81 4.84 -17.80
C GLY A 109 7.13 3.86 -18.78
N ARG A 110 7.82 2.76 -19.13
CA ARG A 110 7.28 1.64 -19.95
C ARG A 110 6.11 0.96 -19.22
N PHE A 111 4.91 1.48 -19.39
CA PHE A 111 3.68 0.70 -19.35
C PHE A 111 2.72 1.29 -20.38
N VAL A 112 2.06 0.41 -21.12
CA VAL A 112 1.08 0.75 -22.15
C VAL A 112 -0.05 1.55 -21.51
N GLY A 113 -0.20 2.81 -21.93
CA GLY A 113 -1.31 3.70 -21.56
C GLY A 113 -0.88 4.98 -20.85
N SER A 114 -0.66 6.05 -21.63
CA SER A 114 -0.93 7.51 -21.47
C SER A 114 -1.03 8.23 -20.09
N LEU A 115 -1.11 7.54 -18.96
CA LEU A 115 -1.43 8.11 -17.65
C LEU A 115 -0.17 8.52 -16.86
N ALA A 116 0.73 9.26 -17.52
CA ALA A 116 1.84 9.94 -16.84
C ALA A 116 1.37 11.30 -16.29
N GLY A 117 2.10 11.82 -15.30
CA GLY A 117 1.82 13.07 -14.63
C GLY A 117 0.51 13.06 -13.84
N ARG A 118 -0.24 14.15 -13.96
CA ARG A 118 -1.46 14.40 -13.17
C ARG A 118 -2.56 13.37 -13.40
N THR A 119 -2.77 12.94 -14.65
CA THR A 119 -3.84 11.99 -14.99
C THR A 119 -3.61 10.63 -14.31
N GLY A 120 -2.35 10.20 -14.22
CA GLY A 120 -1.96 9.01 -13.44
C GLY A 120 -2.27 9.15 -11.95
N ARG A 121 -1.94 10.31 -11.35
CA ARG A 121 -2.26 10.57 -9.94
C ARG A 121 -3.77 10.61 -9.69
N VAL A 122 -4.55 11.20 -10.61
CA VAL A 122 -6.02 11.23 -10.53
C VAL A 122 -6.59 9.81 -10.59
N ALA A 123 -6.12 8.98 -11.53
CA ALA A 123 -6.58 7.60 -11.65
C ALA A 123 -6.25 6.78 -10.39
N LEU A 124 -5.04 6.92 -9.84
CA LEU A 124 -4.66 6.29 -8.57
C LEU A 124 -5.52 6.79 -7.41
N ALA A 125 -5.68 8.11 -7.27
CA ALA A 125 -6.50 8.71 -6.22
C ALA A 125 -7.95 8.22 -6.29
N ALA A 126 -8.55 8.22 -7.48
CA ALA A 126 -9.91 7.71 -7.68
C ALA A 126 -10.02 6.23 -7.33
N GLY A 127 -9.05 5.40 -7.75
CA GLY A 127 -9.02 3.98 -7.41
C GLY A 127 -8.90 3.74 -5.90
N LEU A 128 -8.07 4.51 -5.20
CA LEU A 128 -7.88 4.42 -3.75
C LEU A 128 -9.11 4.90 -2.98
N VAL A 129 -9.78 5.97 -3.43
CA VAL A 129 -11.05 6.43 -2.86
C VAL A 129 -12.14 5.38 -3.06
N ALA A 130 -12.22 4.79 -4.26
CA ALA A 130 -13.17 3.70 -4.53
C ALA A 130 -12.88 2.47 -3.67
N ALA A 131 -11.61 2.11 -3.48
CA ALA A 131 -11.21 1.01 -2.58
C ALA A 131 -11.61 1.29 -1.13
N ALA A 132 -11.39 2.52 -0.65
CA ALA A 132 -11.81 2.95 0.69
C ALA A 132 -13.33 2.88 0.86
N ALA A 133 -14.10 3.35 -0.13
CA ALA A 133 -15.56 3.26 -0.14
C ALA A 133 -16.08 1.81 -0.15
N ASN A 134 -15.28 0.87 -0.67
CA ASN A 134 -15.57 -0.56 -0.72
C ASN A 134 -14.76 -1.37 0.29
N GLY A 135 -14.36 -0.77 1.42
CA GLY A 135 -13.42 -1.36 2.37
C GLY A 135 -13.78 -2.78 2.81
N GLU A 136 -15.05 -3.04 3.15
CA GLU A 136 -15.52 -4.40 3.51
C GLU A 136 -15.23 -5.44 2.44
N ARG A 137 -15.42 -5.09 1.16
CA ARG A 137 -15.11 -5.98 0.04
C ARG A 137 -13.60 -6.22 -0.05
N ILE A 138 -12.79 -5.17 0.06
CA ILE A 138 -11.32 -5.28 0.03
C ILE A 138 -10.83 -6.20 1.15
N SER A 139 -11.26 -5.95 2.38
CA SER A 139 -10.92 -6.77 3.54
C SER A 139 -11.43 -8.21 3.40
N SER A 140 -12.60 -8.43 2.78
CA SER A 140 -13.10 -9.80 2.51
C SER A 140 -12.21 -10.58 1.53
N VAL A 141 -11.71 -9.92 0.49
CA VAL A 141 -10.79 -10.52 -0.50
C VAL A 141 -9.45 -10.82 0.16
N ALA A 142 -8.94 -9.87 0.95
CA ALA A 142 -7.69 -10.06 1.70
C ALA A 142 -7.79 -11.23 2.70
N ARG A 143 -8.93 -11.41 3.38
CA ARG A 143 -9.16 -12.57 4.27
C ARG A 143 -9.14 -13.90 3.52
N ARG A 144 -9.71 -13.95 2.31
CA ARG A 144 -9.64 -15.15 1.44
C ARG A 144 -8.21 -15.47 1.06
N ALA A 145 -7.43 -14.46 0.67
CA ALA A 145 -6.00 -14.62 0.34
C ALA A 145 -5.20 -15.14 1.55
N SER A 146 -5.40 -14.57 2.74
CA SER A 146 -4.80 -15.05 3.99
C SER A 146 -5.13 -16.52 4.27
N GLY A 147 -6.39 -16.93 4.05
CA GLY A 147 -6.81 -18.32 4.21
C GLY A 147 -6.08 -19.28 3.27
N VAL A 148 -5.81 -18.88 2.03
CA VAL A 148 -5.02 -19.66 1.06
C VAL A 148 -3.56 -19.77 1.51
N LEU A 149 -2.95 -18.65 1.92
CA LEU A 149 -1.56 -18.63 2.39
C LEU A 149 -1.36 -19.53 3.62
N ARG A 150 -2.26 -19.47 4.59
CA ARG A 150 -2.22 -20.35 5.78
C ARG A 150 -2.35 -21.82 5.42
N ARG A 151 -3.23 -22.18 4.47
CA ARG A 151 -3.35 -23.58 4.01
C ARG A 151 -2.06 -24.04 3.34
N ALA A 152 -1.47 -23.24 2.47
CA ALA A 152 -0.21 -23.58 1.82
C ALA A 152 0.93 -23.76 2.84
N ALA A 153 1.03 -22.87 3.83
CA ALA A 153 2.01 -22.97 4.91
C ALA A 153 1.78 -24.21 5.81
N GLY A 154 0.52 -24.52 6.13
CA GLY A 154 0.15 -25.70 6.91
C GLY A 154 0.46 -27.02 6.18
N VAL A 155 0.28 -27.07 4.86
CA VAL A 155 0.67 -28.21 4.02
C VAL A 155 2.19 -28.39 3.99
N ALA A 156 2.96 -27.30 3.86
CA ALA A 156 4.42 -27.33 3.91
C ALA A 156 4.98 -27.77 5.28
N GLY A 157 4.29 -27.43 6.37
CA GLY A 157 4.65 -27.87 7.74
C GLY A 157 4.26 -29.32 8.07
N ALA A 158 3.41 -29.94 7.25
CA ALA A 158 3.01 -31.35 7.38
C ALA A 158 3.92 -32.30 6.58
N SER A 159 4.55 -31.83 5.49
CA SER A 159 5.48 -32.60 4.68
C SER A 159 6.92 -32.66 5.21
N GLY A 160 7.22 -31.93 6.29
CA GLY A 160 8.55 -31.87 6.93
C GLY A 160 8.65 -32.62 8.26
N ARG A 161 7.69 -33.50 8.59
CA ARG A 161 7.70 -34.34 9.79
C ARG A 161 7.73 -35.81 9.42
#